data_AF-A0A6G2RQ64-F1
#
_entry.id   AF-A0A6G2RQ64-F1
#
_cell.length_a   1.000
_cell.length_b   1.000
_cell.length_c   1.000
_cell.angle_alpha   90.00
_cell.angle_beta   90.00
_cell.angle_gamma   90.00
#
_symmetry.space_group_name_H-M   'P 1'
#
loop_
_entity.id
_entity.type
_entity.pdbx_description
1 polymer ?
#
loop_
_entity_poly.entity_id
_entity_poly.type
_entity_poly.pdbx_seq_one_letter_code
_entity_poly.pdbx_strand_id
1 'polypeptide(L)'
;MSSEGDVSSEVQQMIEETQAMMTEGLFEETLRTQAHVDPIDLSALLDVLALGITNSCWRNSCVETWHAEGRLSDGDMMRINSHTTHGIRQRLTGWTTEFGITSGSSAALAEVTVEDVDLLAHRIFRWLTNPKRKLPTGITLSELAQSKEELEEYEDHADRRLGGFSGQMEEKGVRFGLLYMACHGALACSKWWLHPSWPDRVQRFITVLDNPTDRHWGPDGDWLKRLEAEPPAVRDRGALHAMLLQAPWNLGIEAAEWITDAGIGYLAPTKDPNPAQ
;
A
#
# COMPACT_ATOMS: atom_id res chain seq x y z
N MET A 1 9.76 32.69 -44.74
CA MET A 1 8.84 32.14 -43.72
C MET A 1 8.99 30.64 -43.81
N SER A 2 9.86 30.08 -42.97
CA SER A 2 10.14 28.65 -42.93
C SER A 2 8.96 27.92 -42.33
N SER A 3 8.47 26.89 -43.01
CA SER A 3 7.54 25.92 -42.44
C SER A 3 8.29 25.09 -41.42
N GLU A 4 7.90 25.18 -40.14
CA GLU A 4 8.25 24.18 -39.15
C GLU A 4 7.74 22.83 -39.64
N GLY A 5 8.66 21.87 -39.75
CA GLY A 5 8.38 20.54 -40.24
C GLY A 5 7.53 19.79 -39.24
N ASP A 6 6.29 19.54 -39.62
CA ASP A 6 5.37 18.66 -38.91
C ASP A 6 6.01 17.28 -38.78
N VAL A 7 6.33 16.88 -37.56
CA VAL A 7 6.90 15.56 -37.26
C VAL A 7 5.81 14.55 -37.59
N SER A 8 6.10 13.60 -38.51
CA SER A 8 5.15 12.54 -38.87
C SER A 8 4.61 11.86 -37.61
N SER A 9 3.30 11.56 -37.59
CA SER A 9 2.63 10.88 -36.46
C SER A 9 3.34 9.59 -36.04
N GLU A 10 3.97 8.90 -36.99
CA GLU A 10 4.78 7.70 -36.73
C GLU A 10 6.05 8.01 -35.91
N VAL A 11 6.69 9.15 -36.16
CA VAL A 11 7.89 9.59 -35.43
C VAL A 11 7.52 10.06 -34.03
N GLN A 12 6.36 10.73 -33.88
CA GLN A 12 5.85 11.11 -32.56
C GLN A 12 5.52 9.88 -31.71
N GLN A 13 4.86 8.88 -32.31
CA GLN A 13 4.57 7.61 -31.65
C GLN A 13 5.85 6.89 -31.20
N MET A 14 6.87 6.79 -32.06
CA MET A 14 8.15 6.18 -31.68
C MET A 14 8.85 6.92 -30.52
N ILE A 15 8.75 8.26 -30.47
CA ILE A 15 9.31 9.06 -29.38
C ILE A 15 8.59 8.74 -28.07
N GLU A 16 7.26 8.66 -28.09
CA GLU A 16 6.43 8.34 -26.92
C GLU A 16 6.69 6.92 -26.41
N GLU A 17 6.77 5.93 -27.31
CA GLU A 17 7.12 4.55 -26.97
C GLU A 17 8.52 4.47 -26.35
N THR A 18 9.50 5.18 -26.92
CA THR A 18 10.87 5.22 -26.38
C THR A 18 10.92 5.87 -25.00
N GLN A 19 10.15 6.95 -24.79
CA GLN A 19 10.04 7.61 -23.48
C GLN A 19 9.38 6.71 -22.44
N ALA A 20 8.31 6.00 -22.82
CA ALA A 20 7.66 5.02 -21.95
C ALA A 20 8.64 3.93 -21.52
N MET A 21 9.38 3.33 -22.46
CA MET A 21 10.39 2.30 -22.16
C MET A 21 11.51 2.80 -21.24
N MET A 22 12.04 4.01 -21.47
CA MET A 22 13.05 4.60 -20.57
C MET A 22 12.48 4.82 -19.16
N THR A 23 11.21 5.21 -19.07
CA THR A 23 10.53 5.44 -17.79
C THR A 23 10.23 4.13 -17.05
N GLU A 24 9.85 3.06 -17.76
CA GLU A 24 9.72 1.72 -17.18
C GLU A 24 11.04 1.26 -16.57
N GLY A 25 12.16 1.42 -17.28
CA GLY A 25 13.50 1.12 -16.76
C GLY A 25 13.82 1.88 -15.47
N LEU A 26 13.44 3.17 -15.40
CA LEU A 26 13.59 3.98 -14.20
C LEU A 26 12.73 3.46 -13.03
N PHE A 27 11.49 3.05 -13.28
CA PHE A 27 10.63 2.47 -12.25
C PHE A 27 11.19 1.16 -11.72
N GLU A 28 11.68 0.29 -12.61
CA GLU A 28 12.30 -0.96 -12.17
C GLU A 28 13.54 -0.71 -11.32
N GLU A 29 14.43 0.20 -11.73
CA GLU A 29 15.61 0.57 -10.97
C GLU A 29 15.20 1.17 -9.61
N THR A 30 14.18 2.02 -9.58
CA THR A 30 13.66 2.63 -8.35
C THR A 30 13.14 1.57 -7.38
N LEU A 31 12.37 0.59 -7.86
CA LEU A 31 11.88 -0.53 -7.04
C LEU A 31 13.03 -1.33 -6.45
N ARG A 32 14.04 -1.68 -7.25
CA ARG A 32 15.20 -2.46 -6.79
C ARG A 32 16.06 -1.69 -5.79
N THR A 33 16.33 -0.42 -6.07
CA THR A 33 17.31 0.37 -5.32
C THR A 33 16.74 1.04 -4.08
N GLN A 34 15.51 1.56 -4.15
CA GLN A 34 14.90 2.32 -3.06
C GLN A 34 13.95 1.48 -2.20
N ALA A 35 13.27 0.50 -2.80
CA ALA A 35 12.30 -0.33 -2.11
C ALA A 35 12.78 -1.76 -1.83
N HIS A 36 13.93 -2.14 -2.40
CA HIS A 36 14.46 -3.51 -2.35
C HIS A 36 13.47 -4.56 -2.88
N VAL A 37 12.74 -4.20 -3.93
CA VAL A 37 11.77 -5.04 -4.62
C VAL A 37 12.32 -5.39 -5.99
N ASP A 38 12.44 -6.67 -6.30
CA ASP A 38 12.66 -7.07 -7.69
C ASP A 38 11.30 -7.08 -8.42
N PRO A 39 11.07 -6.17 -9.37
CA PRO A 39 9.82 -6.14 -10.14
C PRO A 39 9.61 -7.39 -10.99
N ILE A 40 10.63 -8.24 -11.17
CA ILE A 40 10.48 -9.55 -11.81
C ILE A 40 9.79 -10.54 -10.87
N ASP A 41 9.99 -10.45 -9.55
CA ASP A 41 9.25 -11.28 -8.59
C ASP A 41 7.78 -10.83 -8.57
N LEU A 42 6.91 -11.69 -9.11
CA LEU A 42 5.49 -11.41 -9.19
C LEU A 42 4.89 -11.15 -7.81
N SER A 43 5.26 -11.94 -6.80
CA SER A 43 4.68 -11.80 -5.47
C SER A 43 5.06 -10.45 -4.85
N ALA A 44 6.34 -10.08 -4.94
CA ALA A 44 6.84 -8.82 -4.42
C ALA A 44 6.23 -7.62 -5.15
N LEU A 45 6.09 -7.70 -6.48
CA LEU A 45 5.42 -6.66 -7.28
C LEU A 45 3.97 -6.50 -6.86
N LEU A 46 3.22 -7.59 -6.67
CA LEU A 46 1.83 -7.54 -6.27
C LEU A 46 1.65 -6.97 -4.84
N ASP A 47 2.61 -7.18 -3.94
CA ASP A 47 2.59 -6.60 -2.59
C ASP A 47 2.65 -5.06 -2.65
N VAL A 48 3.61 -4.50 -3.40
CA VAL A 48 3.72 -3.03 -3.53
C VAL A 48 2.63 -2.42 -4.42
N LEU A 49 2.11 -3.17 -5.39
CA LEU A 49 0.94 -2.75 -6.16
C LEU A 49 -0.30 -2.63 -5.27
N ALA A 50 -0.52 -3.58 -4.36
CA ALA A 50 -1.62 -3.53 -3.41
C ALA A 50 -1.50 -2.31 -2.47
N LEU A 51 -0.29 -1.96 -2.04
CA LEU A 51 -0.02 -0.73 -1.29
C LEU A 51 -0.39 0.52 -2.11
N GLY A 52 0.06 0.59 -3.36
CA GLY A 52 -0.20 1.74 -4.24
C GLY A 52 -1.68 1.98 -4.47
N ILE A 53 -2.43 0.91 -4.77
CA ILE A 53 -3.88 0.98 -4.98
C ILE A 53 -4.58 1.37 -3.67
N THR A 54 -4.21 0.77 -2.52
CA THR A 54 -4.80 1.12 -1.22
C THR A 54 -4.55 2.57 -0.87
N ASN A 55 -3.32 3.03 -1.05
CA ASN A 55 -2.94 4.40 -0.77
C ASN A 55 -3.72 5.40 -1.63
N SER A 56 -3.82 5.13 -2.94
CA SER A 56 -4.48 6.02 -3.89
C SER A 56 -6.00 6.03 -3.73
N CYS A 57 -6.63 4.86 -3.59
CA CYS A 57 -8.09 4.71 -3.67
C CYS A 57 -8.78 4.73 -2.31
N TRP A 58 -8.05 4.45 -1.22
CA TRP A 58 -8.62 4.43 0.13
C TRP A 58 -7.99 5.52 1.01
N ARG A 59 -6.69 5.46 1.28
CA ARG A 59 -6.08 6.34 2.28
C ARG A 59 -6.12 7.80 1.88
N ASN A 60 -5.63 8.15 0.69
CA ASN A 60 -5.59 9.53 0.18
C ASN A 60 -6.95 9.93 -0.40
N SER A 61 -8.03 9.75 0.36
CA SER A 61 -9.40 10.13 0.01
C SER A 61 -10.04 10.93 1.16
N CYS A 62 -11.36 11.15 1.11
CA CYS A 62 -12.15 11.69 2.22
C CYS A 62 -11.98 10.91 3.54
N VAL A 63 -11.44 9.69 3.51
CA VAL A 63 -11.04 8.93 4.70
C VAL A 63 -10.02 9.69 5.58
N GLU A 64 -9.11 10.49 5.01
CA GLU A 64 -8.23 11.37 5.82
C GLU A 64 -9.04 12.40 6.61
N THR A 65 -10.08 12.95 6.00
CA THR A 65 -10.98 13.91 6.64
C THR A 65 -11.76 13.22 7.76
N TRP A 66 -12.32 12.03 7.51
CA TRP A 66 -13.01 11.23 8.52
C TRP A 66 -12.10 10.91 9.71
N HIS A 67 -10.83 10.61 9.44
CA HIS A 67 -9.81 10.43 10.48
C HIS A 67 -9.55 11.72 11.26
N ALA A 68 -9.31 12.85 10.58
CA ALA A 68 -9.06 14.14 11.21
C ALA A 68 -10.23 14.64 12.08
N GLU A 69 -11.46 14.21 11.76
CA GLU A 69 -12.67 14.50 12.54
C GLU A 69 -12.88 13.56 13.75
N GLY A 70 -11.98 12.58 13.95
CA GLY A 70 -12.03 11.63 15.06
C GLY A 70 -13.01 10.47 14.86
N ARG A 71 -13.49 10.22 13.63
CA ARG A 71 -14.34 9.05 13.33
C ARG A 71 -13.55 7.74 13.33
N LEU A 72 -12.24 7.83 13.12
CA LEU A 72 -11.28 6.74 13.17
C LEU A 72 -10.16 7.16 14.12
N SER A 73 -9.64 6.24 14.91
CA SER A 73 -8.37 6.44 15.62
C SER A 73 -7.17 6.07 14.73
N ASP A 74 -5.95 6.36 15.17
CA ASP A 74 -4.74 5.92 14.46
C ASP A 74 -4.66 4.38 14.41
N GLY A 75 -5.08 3.70 15.48
CA GLY A 75 -5.23 2.25 15.52
C GLY A 75 -6.24 1.73 14.50
N ASP A 76 -7.37 2.39 14.34
CA ASP A 76 -8.36 2.03 13.31
C ASP A 76 -7.79 2.26 11.90
N MET A 77 -7.11 3.38 11.67
CA MET A 77 -6.41 3.65 10.41
C MET A 77 -5.42 2.53 10.07
N MET A 78 -4.59 2.10 11.04
CA MET A 78 -3.65 1.00 10.83
C MET A 78 -4.36 -0.30 10.43
N ARG A 79 -5.42 -0.66 11.16
CA ARG A 79 -6.18 -1.90 10.93
C ARG A 79 -6.89 -1.88 9.59
N ILE A 80 -7.60 -0.80 9.28
CA ILE A 80 -8.38 -0.69 8.03
C ILE A 80 -7.44 -0.62 6.82
N ASN A 81 -6.34 0.14 6.89
CA ASN A 81 -5.37 0.20 5.79
C ASN A 81 -4.76 -1.17 5.53
N SER A 82 -4.38 -1.90 6.58
CA SER A 82 -3.79 -3.24 6.44
C SER A 82 -4.79 -4.24 5.86
N HIS A 83 -6.02 -4.26 6.37
CA HIS A 83 -7.10 -5.12 5.83
C HIS A 83 -7.44 -4.78 4.38
N THR A 84 -7.45 -3.48 4.03
CA THR A 84 -7.72 -3.03 2.67
C THR A 84 -6.61 -3.47 1.72
N THR A 85 -5.35 -3.31 2.13
CA THR A 85 -4.18 -3.78 1.38
C THR A 85 -4.24 -5.30 1.18
N HIS A 86 -4.57 -6.06 2.23
CA HIS A 86 -4.74 -7.50 2.13
C HIS A 86 -5.83 -7.90 1.11
N GLY A 87 -7.00 -7.25 1.19
CA GLY A 87 -8.11 -7.53 0.29
C GLY A 87 -7.81 -7.17 -1.17
N ILE A 88 -7.04 -6.12 -1.42
CA ILE A 88 -6.55 -5.79 -2.78
C ILE A 88 -5.54 -6.84 -3.24
N ARG A 89 -4.58 -7.20 -2.38
CA ARG A 89 -3.58 -8.23 -2.70
C ARG A 89 -4.22 -9.56 -3.08
N GLN A 90 -5.27 -9.98 -2.37
CA GLN A 90 -6.04 -11.18 -2.71
C GLN A 90 -6.70 -11.09 -4.08
N ARG A 91 -7.24 -9.92 -4.45
CA ARG A 91 -7.86 -9.70 -5.77
C ARG A 91 -6.83 -9.74 -6.88
N LEU A 92 -5.66 -9.14 -6.66
CA LEU A 92 -4.53 -9.21 -7.57
C LEU A 92 -4.04 -10.67 -7.76
N THR A 93 -3.94 -11.45 -6.68
CA THR A 93 -3.61 -12.89 -6.76
C THR A 93 -4.67 -13.66 -7.54
N GLY A 94 -5.96 -13.44 -7.24
CA GLY A 94 -7.05 -14.12 -7.92
C GLY A 94 -7.04 -13.82 -9.42
N TRP A 95 -6.87 -12.54 -9.76
CA TRP A 95 -6.75 -12.08 -11.13
C TRP A 95 -5.57 -12.72 -11.87
N THR A 96 -4.35 -12.67 -11.34
CA THR A 96 -3.20 -13.35 -11.97
C THR A 96 -3.41 -14.85 -12.12
N THR A 97 -4.06 -15.50 -11.14
CA THR A 97 -4.40 -16.92 -11.22
C THR A 97 -5.42 -17.21 -12.34
N GLU A 98 -6.42 -16.36 -12.55
CA GLU A 98 -7.42 -16.50 -13.63
C GLU A 98 -6.77 -16.50 -15.03
N PHE A 99 -5.67 -15.77 -15.21
CA PHE A 99 -4.90 -15.73 -16.46
C PHE A 99 -3.78 -16.78 -16.53
N GLY A 100 -3.70 -17.70 -15.56
CA GLY A 100 -2.64 -18.71 -15.51
C GLY A 100 -1.25 -18.15 -15.17
N ILE A 101 -1.17 -16.88 -14.77
CA ILE A 101 0.05 -16.19 -14.34
C ILE A 101 0.38 -16.64 -12.92
N THR A 102 0.91 -17.86 -12.83
CA THR A 102 1.24 -18.55 -11.57
C THR A 102 2.75 -18.74 -11.39
N SER A 103 3.53 -18.48 -12.45
CA SER A 103 4.99 -18.40 -12.34
C SER A 103 5.38 -17.27 -11.40
N GLY A 104 6.40 -17.45 -10.56
CA GLY A 104 6.94 -16.40 -9.70
C GLY A 104 7.54 -15.19 -10.45
N SER A 105 7.40 -15.13 -11.77
CA SER A 105 7.85 -14.04 -12.63
C SER A 105 6.69 -13.16 -13.10
N SER A 106 6.89 -11.85 -13.09
CA SER A 106 5.95 -10.84 -13.60
C SER A 106 5.97 -10.69 -15.12
N ALA A 107 6.86 -11.39 -15.83
CA ALA A 107 7.00 -11.28 -17.29
C ALA A 107 5.70 -11.58 -18.04
N ALA A 108 4.89 -12.53 -17.55
CA ALA A 108 3.62 -12.89 -18.18
C ALA A 108 2.53 -11.79 -18.06
N LEU A 109 2.75 -10.75 -17.25
CA LEU A 109 1.86 -9.57 -17.22
C LEU A 109 1.95 -8.75 -18.51
N ALA A 110 2.95 -8.99 -19.37
CA ALA A 110 3.03 -8.35 -20.68
C ALA A 110 1.91 -8.79 -21.64
N GLU A 111 1.32 -9.97 -21.42
CA GLU A 111 0.25 -10.54 -22.26
C GLU A 111 -1.16 -10.11 -21.81
N VAL A 112 -1.25 -9.41 -20.68
CA VAL A 112 -2.51 -8.90 -20.14
C VAL A 112 -2.99 -7.71 -20.98
N THR A 113 -4.28 -7.69 -21.33
CA THR A 113 -4.84 -6.56 -22.09
C THR A 113 -5.39 -5.47 -21.18
N VAL A 114 -5.69 -4.30 -21.75
CA VAL A 114 -6.31 -3.19 -21.01
C VAL A 114 -7.70 -3.60 -20.52
N GLU A 115 -8.47 -4.35 -21.31
CA GLU A 115 -9.80 -4.84 -20.91
C GLU A 115 -9.73 -5.77 -19.68
N ASP A 116 -8.67 -6.59 -19.58
CA ASP A 116 -8.44 -7.45 -18.41
C ASP A 116 -8.14 -6.64 -17.15
N VAL A 117 -7.42 -5.51 -17.30
CA VAL A 117 -7.15 -4.56 -16.23
C VAL A 117 -8.41 -3.81 -15.83
N ASP A 118 -9.23 -3.39 -16.78
CA ASP A 118 -10.50 -2.72 -16.49
C ASP A 118 -11.45 -3.63 -15.70
N LEU A 119 -11.48 -4.92 -16.04
CA LEU A 119 -12.24 -5.89 -15.26
C LEU A 119 -11.72 -6.01 -13.83
N LEU A 120 -10.40 -6.02 -13.63
CA LEU A 120 -9.77 -5.98 -12.31
C LEU A 120 -10.13 -4.69 -11.56
N ALA A 121 -9.99 -3.53 -12.20
CA ALA A 121 -10.30 -2.22 -11.64
C ALA A 121 -11.77 -2.16 -11.19
N HIS A 122 -12.70 -2.62 -12.02
CA HIS A 122 -14.12 -2.71 -11.68
C HIS A 122 -14.40 -3.64 -10.50
N ARG A 123 -13.72 -4.79 -10.40
CA ARG A 123 -13.84 -5.72 -9.25
C ARG A 123 -13.30 -5.11 -7.96
N ILE A 124 -12.19 -4.38 -8.03
CA ILE A 124 -11.63 -3.63 -6.90
C ILE A 124 -12.59 -2.52 -6.48
N PHE A 125 -13.07 -1.72 -7.43
CA PHE A 125 -14.04 -0.65 -7.20
C PHE A 125 -15.25 -1.18 -6.44
N ARG A 126 -15.97 -2.16 -7.01
CA ARG A 126 -17.19 -2.72 -6.41
C ARG A 126 -16.99 -3.26 -5.01
N TRP A 127 -15.81 -3.77 -4.69
CA TRP A 127 -15.52 -4.20 -3.33
C TRP A 127 -15.20 -3.02 -2.42
N LEU A 128 -14.33 -2.10 -2.85
CA LEU A 128 -13.92 -0.93 -2.07
C LEU A 128 -15.12 -0.10 -1.67
N THR A 129 -16.04 0.15 -2.62
CA THR A 129 -17.19 1.05 -2.47
C THR A 129 -18.46 0.38 -1.97
N ASN A 130 -18.46 -0.94 -1.72
CA ASN A 130 -19.67 -1.61 -1.24
C ASN A 130 -20.11 -1.00 0.10
N PRO A 131 -21.29 -0.35 0.21
CA PRO A 131 -21.74 0.27 1.45
C PRO A 131 -21.86 -0.73 2.61
N LYS A 132 -22.08 -2.01 2.29
CA LYS A 132 -22.20 -3.11 3.26
C LYS A 132 -20.86 -3.76 3.60
N ARG A 133 -19.74 -3.30 3.01
CA ARG A 133 -18.40 -3.80 3.34
C ARG A 133 -18.16 -3.57 4.82
N LYS A 134 -17.98 -4.67 5.56
CA LYS A 134 -17.60 -4.63 6.96
C LYS A 134 -16.11 -4.33 7.09
N LEU A 135 -15.80 -3.31 7.88
CA LEU A 135 -14.44 -2.91 8.23
C LEU A 135 -13.97 -3.73 9.44
N PRO A 136 -12.65 -3.85 9.66
CA PRO A 136 -12.10 -4.52 10.86
C PRO A 136 -12.64 -3.96 12.19
N THR A 137 -13.11 -2.72 12.19
CA THR A 137 -13.74 -2.06 13.34
C THR A 137 -15.15 -2.58 13.65
N GLY A 138 -15.75 -3.38 12.76
CA GLY A 138 -17.08 -3.98 12.93
C GLY A 138 -18.22 -3.18 12.28
N ILE A 139 -18.00 -1.90 11.99
CA ILE A 139 -18.95 -1.05 11.27
C ILE A 139 -18.86 -1.30 9.75
N THR A 140 -19.90 -0.92 9.00
CA THR A 140 -19.88 -0.90 7.55
C THR A 140 -19.25 0.39 7.02
N LEU A 141 -18.87 0.39 5.74
CA LEU A 141 -18.44 1.60 5.05
C LEU A 141 -19.51 2.71 5.09
N SER A 142 -20.79 2.37 4.90
CA SER A 142 -21.86 3.36 4.99
C SER A 142 -22.03 3.94 6.40
N GLU A 143 -21.81 3.13 7.44
CA GLU A 143 -21.84 3.60 8.84
C GLU A 143 -20.67 4.56 9.11
N LEU A 144 -19.49 4.32 8.53
CA LEU A 144 -18.33 5.21 8.63
C LEU A 144 -18.54 6.53 7.87
N ALA A 145 -19.09 6.46 6.67
CA ALA A 145 -19.34 7.64 5.84
C ALA A 145 -20.39 8.58 6.46
N GLN A 146 -21.28 8.08 7.34
CA GLN A 146 -22.35 8.81 8.06
C GLN A 146 -23.46 9.42 7.19
N SER A 147 -23.17 9.80 5.95
CA SER A 147 -24.13 10.35 4.99
C SER A 147 -24.02 9.66 3.63
N LYS A 148 -25.04 9.86 2.80
CA LYS A 148 -25.04 9.34 1.44
C LYS A 148 -24.05 10.13 0.58
N GLU A 149 -23.99 11.44 0.79
CA GLU A 149 -23.14 12.37 0.06
C GLU A 149 -21.65 12.08 0.29
N GLU A 150 -21.24 11.77 1.53
CA GLU A 150 -19.85 11.39 1.82
C GLU A 150 -19.49 10.01 1.27
N LEU A 151 -20.46 9.10 1.21
CA LEU A 151 -20.25 7.82 0.53
C LEU A 151 -20.09 8.02 -0.98
N GLU A 152 -20.94 8.84 -1.61
CA GLU A 152 -20.82 9.19 -3.04
C GLU A 152 -19.49 9.91 -3.32
N GLU A 153 -19.02 10.79 -2.44
CA GLU A 153 -17.68 11.41 -2.55
C GLU A 153 -16.56 10.36 -2.55
N TYR A 154 -16.64 9.37 -1.64
CA TYR A 154 -15.69 8.26 -1.62
C TYR A 154 -15.76 7.42 -2.90
N GLU A 155 -16.97 7.13 -3.38
CA GLU A 155 -17.21 6.38 -4.62
C GLU A 155 -16.59 7.09 -5.83
N ASP A 156 -16.86 8.38 -6.01
CA ASP A 156 -16.31 9.21 -7.08
C ASP A 156 -14.78 9.30 -7.02
N HIS A 157 -14.21 9.37 -5.81
CA HIS A 157 -12.76 9.35 -5.64
C HIS A 157 -12.16 8.01 -6.06
N ALA A 158 -12.74 6.89 -5.60
CA ALA A 158 -12.27 5.56 -5.93
C ALA A 158 -12.39 5.28 -7.44
N ASP A 159 -13.50 5.69 -8.06
CA ASP A 159 -13.72 5.58 -9.51
C ASP A 159 -12.67 6.37 -10.28
N ARG A 160 -12.45 7.64 -9.94
CA ARG A 160 -11.44 8.49 -10.59
C ARG A 160 -10.04 7.91 -10.48
N ARG A 161 -9.67 7.35 -9.32
CA ARG A 161 -8.34 6.78 -9.09
C ARG A 161 -8.13 5.48 -9.84
N LEU A 162 -9.13 4.61 -9.89
CA LEU A 162 -9.07 3.35 -10.63
C LEU A 162 -9.17 3.58 -12.14
N GLY A 163 -10.01 4.51 -12.59
CA GLY A 163 -10.06 4.95 -13.99
C GLY A 163 -8.76 5.58 -14.46
N GLY A 164 -8.11 6.40 -13.62
CA GLY A 164 -6.77 6.93 -13.93
C GLY A 164 -5.68 5.84 -13.97
N PHE A 165 -5.80 4.80 -13.13
CA PHE A 165 -4.90 3.64 -13.15
C PHE A 165 -5.04 2.84 -14.46
N SER A 166 -6.27 2.54 -14.88
CA SER A 166 -6.54 1.92 -16.18
C SER A 166 -6.12 2.81 -17.36
N GLY A 167 -6.43 4.11 -17.31
CA GLY A 167 -6.12 5.05 -18.38
C GLY A 167 -4.61 5.18 -18.63
N GLN A 168 -3.76 5.11 -17.60
CA GLN A 168 -2.31 5.05 -17.81
C GLN A 168 -1.87 3.79 -18.56
N MET A 169 -2.57 2.68 -18.39
CA MET A 169 -2.27 1.44 -19.12
C MET A 169 -2.76 1.47 -20.56
N GLU A 170 -3.90 2.12 -20.81
CA GLU A 170 -4.39 2.38 -22.16
C GLU A 170 -3.43 3.29 -22.94
N GLU A 171 -2.95 4.36 -22.30
CA GLU A 171 -2.06 5.34 -22.94
C GLU A 171 -0.63 4.83 -23.14
N LYS A 172 -0.08 4.08 -22.17
CA LYS A 172 1.37 3.80 -22.09
C LYS A 172 1.72 2.32 -21.98
N GLY A 173 0.72 1.44 -21.99
CA GLY A 173 0.87 0.00 -21.83
C GLY A 173 0.67 -0.49 -20.40
N VAL A 174 0.20 -1.73 -20.28
CA VAL A 174 -0.12 -2.38 -19.00
C VAL A 174 1.07 -2.44 -18.06
N ARG A 175 2.26 -2.80 -18.58
CA ARG A 175 3.49 -2.88 -17.80
C ARG A 175 3.83 -1.53 -17.16
N PHE A 176 3.78 -0.45 -17.93
CA PHE A 176 4.02 0.90 -17.43
C PHE A 176 3.10 1.24 -16.25
N GLY A 177 1.78 1.07 -16.41
CA GLY A 177 0.82 1.44 -15.35
C GLY A 177 0.99 0.61 -14.08
N LEU A 178 1.32 -0.68 -14.21
CA LEU A 178 1.60 -1.56 -13.07
C LEU A 178 2.87 -1.12 -12.33
N LEU A 179 3.97 -0.86 -13.06
CA LEU A 179 5.22 -0.39 -12.46
C LEU A 179 5.08 0.99 -11.81
N TYR A 180 4.35 1.90 -12.45
CA TYR A 180 4.05 3.22 -11.89
C TYR A 180 3.32 3.11 -10.54
N MET A 181 2.24 2.33 -10.48
CA MET A 181 1.47 2.15 -9.26
C MET A 181 2.26 1.39 -8.18
N ALA A 182 3.07 0.40 -8.58
CA ALA A 182 3.98 -0.29 -7.69
C ALA A 182 5.03 0.65 -7.08
N CYS A 183 5.66 1.51 -7.88
CA CYS A 183 6.58 2.55 -7.42
C CYS A 183 5.92 3.50 -6.42
N HIS A 184 4.70 3.96 -6.73
CA HIS A 184 3.92 4.79 -5.80
C HIS A 184 3.71 4.08 -4.45
N GLY A 185 3.25 2.83 -4.49
CA GLY A 185 3.06 2.02 -3.29
C GLY A 185 4.34 1.83 -2.48
N ALA A 186 5.43 1.47 -3.15
CA ALA A 186 6.71 1.23 -2.53
C ALA A 186 7.29 2.49 -1.84
N LEU A 187 7.26 3.64 -2.51
CA LEU A 187 7.86 4.87 -2.00
C LEU A 187 6.97 5.58 -0.99
N ALA A 188 5.68 5.73 -1.28
CA ALA A 188 4.74 6.45 -0.42
C ALA A 188 4.35 5.66 0.83
N CYS A 189 4.45 4.32 0.80
CA CYS A 189 3.97 3.43 1.87
C CYS A 189 5.10 2.65 2.57
N SER A 190 6.32 3.19 2.61
CA SER A 190 7.51 2.57 3.24
C SER A 190 7.37 2.18 4.73
N LYS A 191 6.26 2.56 5.36
CA LYS A 191 5.94 2.30 6.76
C LYS A 191 4.74 1.37 6.97
N TRP A 192 4.14 0.88 5.90
CA TRP A 192 2.87 0.14 5.95
C TRP A 192 3.08 -1.36 6.03
N TRP A 193 2.07 -2.08 6.55
CA TRP A 193 2.02 -3.54 6.46
C TRP A 193 2.01 -4.00 4.99
N LEU A 194 2.65 -5.13 4.71
CA LEU A 194 3.05 -5.62 3.36
C LEU A 194 4.16 -4.83 2.66
N HIS A 195 4.64 -3.72 3.20
CA HIS A 195 5.86 -3.14 2.67
C HIS A 195 7.02 -4.13 2.87
N PRO A 196 7.95 -4.29 1.91
CA PRO A 196 9.10 -5.20 2.05
C PRO A 196 9.91 -5.02 3.33
N SER A 197 10.00 -3.78 3.83
CA SER A 197 10.69 -3.46 5.09
C SER A 197 9.83 -3.65 6.35
N TRP A 198 8.58 -4.10 6.23
CA TRP A 198 7.67 -4.27 7.36
C TRP A 198 8.16 -5.33 8.36
N PRO A 199 8.68 -6.50 7.95
CA PRO A 199 9.22 -7.49 8.88
C PRO A 199 10.33 -6.92 9.78
N ASP A 200 11.29 -6.20 9.20
CA ASP A 200 12.37 -5.56 9.96
C ASP A 200 11.86 -4.49 10.93
N ARG A 201 10.82 -3.75 10.53
CA ARG A 201 10.15 -2.76 11.38
C ARG A 201 9.46 -3.43 12.57
N VAL A 202 8.76 -4.54 12.34
CA VAL A 202 8.12 -5.32 13.41
C VAL A 202 9.18 -5.87 14.36
N GLN A 203 10.24 -6.49 13.84
CA GLN A 203 11.33 -7.01 14.66
C GLN A 203 11.98 -5.91 15.52
N ARG A 204 12.24 -4.74 14.91
CA ARG A 204 12.75 -3.57 15.63
C ARG A 204 11.78 -3.12 16.71
N PHE A 205 10.47 -3.07 16.43
CA PHE A 205 9.46 -2.67 17.39
C PHE A 205 9.44 -3.59 18.60
N ILE A 206 9.39 -4.91 18.40
CA ILE A 206 9.44 -5.89 19.49
C ILE A 206 10.70 -5.70 20.35
N THR A 207 11.86 -5.49 19.72
CA THR A 207 13.12 -5.24 20.44
C THR A 207 13.07 -3.99 21.32
N VAL A 208 12.39 -2.93 20.84
CA VAL A 208 12.27 -1.66 21.57
C VAL A 208 11.31 -1.77 22.76
N LEU A 209 10.25 -2.58 22.64
CA LEU A 209 9.31 -2.80 23.74
C LEU A 209 9.96 -3.43 24.98
N ASP A 210 10.99 -4.26 24.78
CA ASP A 210 11.73 -4.90 25.87
C ASP A 210 12.94 -4.09 26.35
N ASN A 211 13.21 -2.92 25.74
CA ASN A 211 14.31 -2.04 26.10
C ASN A 211 13.82 -0.62 26.44
N PRO A 212 13.50 -0.31 27.71
CA PRO A 212 13.03 1.01 28.11
C PRO A 212 14.09 2.11 27.99
N THR A 213 15.37 1.75 27.82
CA THR A 213 16.48 2.69 27.61
C THR A 213 16.77 2.97 26.13
N ASP A 214 16.01 2.35 25.22
CA ASP A 214 16.18 2.55 23.80
C ASP A 214 15.92 4.02 23.41
N ARG A 215 16.78 4.56 22.52
CA ARG A 215 16.65 5.93 22.00
C ARG A 215 15.29 6.25 21.39
N HIS A 216 14.54 5.24 20.93
CA HIS A 216 13.17 5.40 20.44
C HIS A 216 12.29 6.10 21.47
N TRP A 217 12.46 5.78 22.75
CA TRP A 217 11.65 6.35 23.84
C TRP A 217 12.05 7.78 24.23
N GLY A 218 13.06 8.36 23.56
CA GLY A 218 13.60 9.67 23.87
C GLY A 218 14.53 9.68 25.09
N PRO A 219 15.02 10.88 25.49
CA PRO A 219 15.84 11.03 26.69
C PRO A 219 15.12 10.43 27.90
N ASP A 220 15.84 9.62 28.68
CA ASP A 220 15.35 8.99 29.92
C ASP A 220 14.03 8.18 29.77
N GLY A 221 13.65 7.79 28.56
CA GLY A 221 12.42 7.05 28.29
C GLY A 221 11.13 7.87 28.40
N ASP A 222 11.20 9.19 28.23
CA ASP A 222 10.06 10.09 28.46
C ASP A 222 8.83 9.82 27.57
N TRP A 223 9.01 9.31 26.35
CA TRP A 223 7.86 8.91 25.54
C TRP A 223 7.16 7.69 26.14
N LEU A 224 7.92 6.65 26.53
CA LEU A 224 7.35 5.46 27.17
C LEU A 224 6.56 5.80 28.43
N LYS A 225 7.02 6.77 29.24
CA LYS A 225 6.33 7.24 30.46
C LYS A 225 4.99 7.94 30.17
N ARG A 226 4.77 8.43 28.95
CA ARG A 226 3.53 9.10 28.53
C ARG A 226 2.52 8.13 27.91
N LEU A 227 2.94 6.92 27.57
CA LEU A 227 2.03 5.90 27.06
C LEU A 227 1.13 5.40 28.18
N GLU A 228 -0.10 5.08 27.80
CA GLU A 228 -1.02 4.32 28.65
C GLU A 228 -0.43 2.95 29.00
N ALA A 229 -1.02 2.31 30.02
CA ALA A 229 -0.58 1.00 30.46
C ALA A 229 -0.64 -0.03 29.32
N GLU A 230 0.43 -0.80 29.14
CA GLU A 230 0.55 -1.74 28.04
C GLU A 230 -0.56 -2.81 28.07
N PRO A 231 -1.35 -2.96 26.98
CA PRO A 231 -2.44 -3.94 26.91
C PRO A 231 -1.94 -5.39 26.99
N PRO A 232 -2.74 -6.34 27.53
CA PRO A 232 -2.34 -7.74 27.63
C PRO A 232 -1.93 -8.38 26.29
N ALA A 233 -2.59 -7.99 25.20
CA ALA A 233 -2.28 -8.50 23.86
C ALA A 233 -0.92 -8.03 23.31
N VAL A 234 -0.36 -6.94 23.86
CA VAL A 234 0.96 -6.43 23.48
C VAL A 234 2.06 -7.15 24.28
N ARG A 235 1.79 -7.51 25.55
CA ARG A 235 2.76 -8.13 26.48
C ARG A 235 3.29 -9.47 25.99
N ASP A 236 2.45 -10.24 25.31
CA ASP A 236 2.90 -11.42 24.59
C ASP A 236 3.61 -11.00 23.31
N ARG A 237 4.93 -10.77 23.42
CA ARG A 237 5.79 -10.35 22.31
C ARG A 237 5.74 -11.31 21.13
N GLY A 238 5.65 -12.62 21.40
CA GLY A 238 5.60 -13.65 20.36
C GLY A 238 4.28 -13.62 19.59
N ALA A 239 3.16 -13.54 20.30
CA ALA A 239 1.84 -13.41 19.67
C ALA A 239 1.69 -12.08 18.92
N LEU A 240 2.16 -10.97 19.50
CA LEU A 240 2.16 -9.66 18.85
C LEU A 240 2.98 -9.67 17.57
N HIS A 241 4.21 -10.21 17.61
CA HIS A 241 5.07 -10.35 16.43
C HIS A 241 4.37 -11.11 15.31
N ALA A 242 3.81 -12.29 15.61
CA ALA A 242 3.08 -13.09 14.63
C ALA A 242 1.87 -12.33 14.06
N MET A 243 1.09 -11.66 14.92
CA MET A 243 -0.08 -10.88 14.50
C MET A 243 0.28 -9.74 13.56
N LEU A 244 1.33 -8.98 13.90
CA LEU A 244 1.78 -7.84 13.09
C LEU A 244 2.30 -8.26 11.72
N LEU A 245 2.87 -9.45 11.58
CA LEU A 245 3.33 -9.95 10.29
C LEU A 245 2.18 -10.52 9.45
N GLN A 246 1.24 -11.24 10.06
CA GLN A 246 0.25 -12.02 9.31
C GLN A 246 -1.07 -11.28 9.09
N ALA A 247 -1.57 -10.61 10.12
CA ALA A 247 -2.91 -10.03 10.13
C ALA A 247 -3.05 -8.88 11.14
N PRO A 248 -2.32 -7.75 10.98
CA PRO A 248 -2.39 -6.64 11.94
C PRO A 248 -3.78 -6.02 12.07
N TRP A 249 -4.68 -6.23 11.10
CA TRP A 249 -6.09 -5.82 11.21
C TRP A 249 -6.89 -6.59 12.27
N ASN A 250 -6.42 -7.77 12.67
CA ASN A 250 -7.04 -8.58 13.73
C ASN A 250 -6.65 -8.14 15.14
N LEU A 251 -5.74 -7.16 15.29
CA LEU A 251 -5.50 -6.55 16.59
C LEU A 251 -6.80 -5.96 17.15
N GLY A 252 -7.00 -6.11 18.46
CA GLY A 252 -8.06 -5.40 19.17
C GLY A 252 -7.80 -3.88 19.15
N ILE A 253 -8.86 -3.09 19.33
CA ILE A 253 -8.82 -1.63 19.26
C ILE A 253 -7.75 -1.06 20.19
N GLU A 254 -7.76 -1.48 21.47
CA GLU A 254 -6.79 -1.02 22.48
C GLU A 254 -5.34 -1.34 22.09
N ALA A 255 -5.08 -2.54 21.57
CA ALA A 255 -3.74 -2.95 21.19
C ALA A 255 -3.26 -2.20 19.94
N ALA A 256 -4.14 -2.01 18.95
CA ALA A 256 -3.82 -1.27 17.74
C ALA A 256 -3.52 0.21 18.03
N GLU A 257 -4.34 0.85 18.89
CA GLU A 257 -4.11 2.23 19.31
C GLU A 257 -2.80 2.36 20.09
N TRP A 258 -2.57 1.46 21.03
CA TRP A 258 -1.37 1.52 21.85
C TRP A 258 -0.09 1.37 21.02
N ILE A 259 -0.05 0.48 20.02
CA ILE A 259 1.16 0.32 19.19
C ILE A 259 1.36 1.50 18.22
N THR A 260 0.29 2.17 17.78
CA THR A 260 0.41 3.39 16.97
C THR A 260 0.92 4.54 17.81
N ASP A 261 0.43 4.70 19.05
CA ASP A 261 0.93 5.67 20.03
C ASP A 261 2.38 5.40 20.45
N ALA A 262 2.73 4.12 20.57
CA ALA A 262 4.10 3.66 20.79
C ALA A 262 5.00 3.84 19.56
N GLY A 263 4.46 4.30 18.43
CA GLY A 263 5.22 4.78 17.30
C GLY A 263 5.80 3.71 16.39
N ILE A 264 5.13 2.57 16.24
CA ILE A 264 5.57 1.49 15.32
C ILE A 264 5.89 2.01 13.90
N GLY A 265 5.11 2.98 13.39
CA GLY A 265 5.31 3.61 12.09
C GLY A 265 6.52 4.56 12.00
N TYR A 266 7.11 4.95 13.13
CA TYR A 266 8.23 5.91 13.17
C TYR A 266 9.59 5.24 13.39
N LEU A 267 9.62 3.94 13.64
CA LEU A 267 10.86 3.20 13.78
C LEU A 267 11.62 3.14 12.46
N ALA A 268 12.88 3.56 12.46
CA ALA A 268 13.77 3.18 11.39
C ALA A 268 14.07 1.67 11.54
N PRO A 269 14.05 0.88 10.45
CA PRO A 269 14.65 -0.46 10.46
C PRO A 269 16.07 -0.37 11.01
N THR A 270 16.53 -1.40 11.71
CA THR A 270 17.94 -1.47 12.11
C THR A 270 18.78 -1.42 10.84
N LYS A 271 19.45 -0.29 10.59
CA LYS A 271 20.59 -0.31 9.67
C LYS A 271 21.59 -1.27 10.28
N ASP A 272 21.88 -2.37 9.60
CA ASP A 272 22.95 -3.26 9.99
C ASP A 272 24.22 -2.43 10.26
N PRO A 273 24.76 -2.44 11.49
CA PRO A 273 26.10 -1.96 11.71
C PRO A 273 27.05 -3.09 11.28
N ASN A 274 27.39 -3.10 9.98
CA ASN A 274 28.27 -4.03 9.23
C ASN A 274 27.59 -5.25 8.59
N PRO A 275 27.62 -5.38 7.24
CA PRO A 275 27.82 -6.68 6.64
C PRO A 275 29.25 -7.11 6.98
N ALA A 276 29.42 -8.24 7.65
CA ALA A 276 30.74 -8.82 7.87
C ALA A 276 31.45 -8.97 6.52
N GLN A 277 32.67 -8.40 6.46
CA GLN A 277 33.67 -8.62 5.41
C GLN A 277 34.16 -10.07 5.40
#